data_AF-A0A3E2NF58-F1
#
_entry.id   AF-A0A3E2NF58-F1
#
_cell.length_a   1.000
_cell.length_b   1.000
_cell.length_c   1.000
_cell.angle_alpha   90.00
_cell.angle_beta   90.00
_cell.angle_gamma   90.00
#
_symmetry.space_group_name_H-M   'P 1'
#
loop_
_entity.id
_entity.type
_entity.pdbx_description
1 polymer ?
#
loop_
_entity_poly.entity_id
_entity_poly.type
_entity_poly.pdbx_seq_one_letter_code
_entity_poly.pdbx_strand_id
1 'polypeptide(L)'
;MSTVFLEADYLQCKQLEESKRIFHGTLSTEQGEIPATFQLSTAKRYVDNISQLYRLFCANHIPWVTVNCSYLLKFFDVYLVGIAQDSPLPENMVTKINIAYKEYEKYICLDQIPVWNIEKMLVESDDFPVPAGDKVNFEYRFDLSKVGMEHGYLVDYDSSSIVTTRQEGDFLVAVSSQEKEVQWNVTRIIQRKDTITDHYHYELLSNKQTDSFAGRMALHYGTVIRTKLELMRILNSFEAGACLEFNSLHIAKTPVLGETYDMNPFIMDEIREDGDQKTMILRFKSLGQKDFLIRDTMSFLVSQVQYIYPEYRCVGVLV
;
A
#
# COMPACT_ATOMS: atom_id res chain seq x y z
N MET A 1 8.76 13.23 -16.60
CA MET A 1 7.62 13.19 -15.66
C MET A 1 8.12 13.61 -14.29
N SER A 2 7.51 14.62 -13.67
CA SER A 2 7.90 15.14 -12.35
C SER A 2 6.87 14.72 -11.31
N THR A 3 7.30 14.43 -10.10
CA THR A 3 6.44 14.05 -8.98
C THR A 3 6.83 14.86 -7.76
N VAL A 4 5.84 15.26 -6.96
CA VAL A 4 6.02 15.95 -5.69
C VAL A 4 5.41 15.14 -4.55
N PHE A 5 5.99 15.22 -3.36
CA PHE A 5 5.37 14.72 -2.15
C PHE A 5 4.61 15.85 -1.45
N LEU A 6 3.40 15.58 -0.99
CA LEU A 6 2.55 16.56 -0.32
C LEU A 6 2.43 16.24 1.18
N GLU A 7 3.18 16.95 2.01
CA GLU A 7 3.15 16.85 3.48
C GLU A 7 1.93 17.59 4.06
N ALA A 8 0.73 17.16 3.67
CA ALA A 8 -0.54 17.74 4.13
C ALA A 8 -1.47 16.66 4.71
N ASP A 9 -2.43 17.07 5.54
CA ASP A 9 -3.50 16.17 5.98
C ASP A 9 -4.34 15.72 4.78
N TYR A 10 -4.92 14.52 4.91
CA TYR A 10 -5.68 13.88 3.84
C TYR A 10 -6.78 14.78 3.25
N LEU A 11 -7.47 15.59 4.07
CA LEU A 11 -8.55 16.44 3.55
C LEU A 11 -8.02 17.54 2.62
N GLN A 12 -6.82 18.07 2.86
CA GLN A 12 -6.16 18.99 1.93
C GLN A 12 -5.73 18.28 0.65
N CYS A 13 -5.17 17.08 0.75
CA CYS A 13 -4.81 16.27 -0.44
C CYS A 13 -6.05 15.97 -1.30
N LYS A 14 -7.16 15.59 -0.65
CA LYS A 14 -8.44 15.33 -1.31
C LYS A 14 -8.99 16.58 -1.99
N GLN A 15 -8.96 17.72 -1.31
CA GLN A 15 -9.40 18.99 -1.89
C GLN A 15 -8.59 19.38 -3.13
N LEU A 16 -7.27 19.17 -3.10
CA LEU A 16 -6.40 19.41 -4.24
C LEU A 16 -6.83 18.56 -5.45
N GLU A 17 -6.99 17.24 -5.25
CA GLU A 17 -7.38 16.30 -6.30
C GLU A 17 -8.79 16.63 -6.87
N GLU A 18 -9.78 16.86 -6.00
CA GLU A 18 -11.17 17.10 -6.40
C GLU A 18 -11.37 18.45 -7.10
N SER A 19 -10.63 19.48 -6.68
CA SER A 19 -10.75 20.83 -7.25
C SER A 19 -10.18 20.96 -8.67
N LYS A 20 -9.37 19.99 -9.11
CA LYS A 20 -8.63 20.02 -10.39
C LYS A 20 -7.88 21.34 -10.60
N ARG A 21 -7.29 21.85 -9.51
CA ARG A 21 -6.61 23.15 -9.45
C ARG A 21 -5.54 23.28 -10.55
N ILE A 22 -5.62 24.37 -11.30
CA ILE A 22 -4.59 24.75 -12.28
C ILE A 22 -3.56 25.65 -11.60
N PHE A 23 -2.30 25.25 -11.68
CA PHE A 23 -1.14 26.01 -11.22
C PHE A 23 -0.44 26.67 -12.40
N HIS A 24 0.11 27.85 -12.18
CA HIS A 24 0.91 28.56 -13.18
C HIS A 24 2.39 28.37 -12.86
N GLY A 25 3.20 28.34 -13.90
CA GLY A 25 4.64 28.14 -13.77
C GLY A 25 5.37 28.41 -15.08
N THR A 26 6.63 27.97 -15.13
CA THR A 26 7.48 28.05 -16.31
C THR A 26 8.17 26.71 -16.58
N LEU A 27 8.34 26.41 -17.87
CA LEU A 27 9.24 25.36 -18.35
C LEU A 27 10.55 26.03 -18.75
N SER A 28 11.66 25.64 -18.12
CA SER A 28 12.99 26.08 -18.53
C SER A 28 13.49 25.19 -19.66
N THR A 29 13.97 25.82 -20.73
CA THR A 29 14.60 25.17 -21.88
C THR A 29 15.95 25.84 -22.14
N GLU A 30 16.78 25.27 -23.02
CA GLU A 30 18.02 25.92 -23.46
C GLU A 30 17.77 27.27 -24.15
N GLN A 31 16.57 27.47 -24.70
CA GLN A 31 16.17 28.66 -25.46
C GLN A 31 15.51 29.74 -24.59
N GLY A 32 15.26 29.46 -23.31
CA GLY A 32 14.61 30.37 -22.37
C GLY A 32 13.49 29.72 -21.55
N GLU A 33 12.75 30.55 -20.83
CA GLU A 33 11.60 30.13 -20.02
C GLU A 33 10.28 30.32 -20.77
N ILE A 34 9.41 29.32 -20.70
CA ILE A 34 8.14 29.29 -21.42
C ILE A 34 7.02 29.17 -20.39
N PRO A 35 6.08 30.14 -20.33
CA PRO A 35 4.95 30.06 -19.41
C PRO A 35 4.10 28.83 -19.68
N ALA A 36 3.75 28.13 -18.60
CA ALA A 36 3.00 26.89 -18.66
C ALA A 36 2.02 26.77 -17.48
N THR A 37 1.06 25.87 -17.65
CA THR A 37 0.05 25.55 -16.65
C THR A 37 0.05 24.07 -16.35
N PHE A 38 -0.13 23.74 -15.08
CA PHE A 38 0.04 22.39 -14.56
C PHE A 38 -1.14 21.98 -13.68
N GLN A 39 -1.37 20.68 -13.61
CA GLN A 39 -2.28 20.04 -12.66
C GLN A 39 -1.52 18.96 -11.90
N LEU A 40 -1.95 18.74 -10.65
CA LEU A 40 -1.46 17.67 -9.81
C LEU A 40 -2.52 16.58 -9.72
N SER A 41 -2.11 15.33 -9.83
CA SER A 41 -2.98 14.17 -9.55
C SER A 41 -2.18 13.08 -8.86
N THR A 42 -2.83 12.35 -7.97
CA THR A 42 -2.24 11.28 -7.16
C THR A 42 -1.52 10.26 -8.05
N ALA A 43 -0.29 9.93 -7.67
CA ALA A 43 0.57 9.03 -8.42
C ALA A 43 0.07 7.57 -8.36
N LYS A 44 -0.68 7.15 -9.38
CA LYS A 44 -1.34 5.84 -9.43
C LYS A 44 -0.39 4.65 -9.38
N ARG A 45 0.83 4.81 -9.88
CA ARG A 45 1.86 3.74 -9.92
C ARG A 45 2.08 3.06 -8.57
N TYR A 46 1.93 3.78 -7.45
CA TYR A 46 2.11 3.19 -6.13
C TYR A 46 0.92 2.33 -5.72
N VAL A 47 -0.30 2.75 -6.05
CA VAL A 47 -1.52 1.93 -5.85
C VAL A 47 -1.41 0.66 -6.70
N ASP A 48 -0.94 0.77 -7.93
CA ASP A 48 -0.73 -0.38 -8.82
C ASP A 48 0.30 -1.37 -8.23
N ASN A 49 1.39 -0.87 -7.63
CA ASN A 49 2.37 -1.71 -6.94
C ASN A 49 1.78 -2.45 -5.72
N ILE A 50 0.92 -1.78 -4.93
CA ILE A 50 0.22 -2.43 -3.80
C ILE A 50 -0.80 -3.46 -4.32
N SER A 51 -1.50 -3.17 -5.41
CA SER A 51 -2.39 -4.12 -6.10
C SER A 51 -1.62 -5.35 -6.59
N GLN A 52 -0.42 -5.18 -7.16
CA GLN A 52 0.44 -6.30 -7.54
C GLN A 52 0.83 -7.13 -6.31
N LEU A 53 1.21 -6.48 -5.21
CA LEU A 53 1.54 -7.17 -3.97
C LEU A 53 0.34 -7.97 -3.43
N TYR A 54 -0.87 -7.42 -3.45
CA TYR A 54 -2.09 -8.14 -3.07
C TYR A 54 -2.30 -9.42 -3.89
N ARG A 55 -2.10 -9.36 -5.22
CA ARG A 55 -2.18 -10.54 -6.08
C ARG A 55 -1.15 -11.59 -5.71
N LEU A 56 0.08 -11.19 -5.37
CA LEU A 56 1.12 -12.10 -4.91
C LEU A 56 0.74 -12.79 -3.59
N PHE A 57 0.19 -12.06 -2.62
CA PHE A 57 -0.33 -12.66 -1.38
C PHE A 57 -1.41 -13.71 -1.67
N CYS A 58 -2.38 -13.37 -2.52
CA CYS A 58 -3.45 -14.29 -2.92
C CYS A 58 -2.90 -15.55 -3.60
N ALA A 59 -1.98 -15.39 -4.55
CA ALA A 59 -1.39 -16.49 -5.30
C ALA A 59 -0.55 -17.42 -4.41
N ASN A 60 0.09 -16.87 -3.36
CA ASN A 60 0.83 -17.65 -2.35
C ASN A 60 -0.08 -18.17 -1.22
N HIS A 61 -1.41 -18.02 -1.32
CA HIS A 61 -2.37 -18.42 -0.29
C HIS A 61 -2.11 -17.80 1.10
N ILE A 62 -1.50 -16.61 1.13
CA ILE A 62 -1.25 -15.86 2.36
C ILE A 62 -2.39 -14.84 2.55
N PRO A 63 -3.08 -14.83 3.70
CA PRO A 63 -4.12 -13.85 3.98
C PRO A 63 -3.61 -12.41 3.84
N TRP A 64 -4.38 -11.58 3.14
CA TRP A 64 -4.05 -10.17 3.00
C TRP A 64 -4.27 -9.42 4.31
N VAL A 65 -3.33 -8.53 4.61
CA VAL A 65 -3.49 -7.47 5.60
C VAL A 65 -3.26 -6.18 4.83
N THR A 66 -4.13 -5.20 5.03
CA THR A 66 -3.98 -3.86 4.44
C THR A 66 -2.57 -3.36 4.67
N VAL A 67 -1.89 -2.80 3.69
CA VAL A 67 -0.53 -2.26 3.87
C VAL A 67 -0.62 -0.83 4.39
N ASN A 68 0.15 -0.47 5.42
CA ASN A 68 0.22 0.90 5.91
C ASN A 68 1.15 1.73 5.00
N CYS A 69 0.63 2.13 3.84
CA CYS A 69 1.38 2.81 2.78
C CYS A 69 1.03 4.30 2.64
N SER A 70 0.60 4.94 3.74
CA SER A 70 0.10 6.32 3.76
C SER A 70 0.97 7.33 2.99
N TYR A 71 2.30 7.24 3.10
CA TYR A 71 3.21 8.12 2.36
C TYR A 71 3.10 7.97 0.84
N LEU A 72 2.92 6.76 0.34
CA LEU A 72 2.82 6.49 -1.11
C LEU A 72 1.62 7.18 -1.75
N LEU A 73 0.55 7.37 -0.98
CA LEU A 73 -0.70 7.99 -1.41
C LEU A 73 -0.67 9.52 -1.34
N LYS A 74 0.44 10.10 -0.89
CA LYS A 74 0.69 11.56 -0.86
C LYS A 74 1.65 12.03 -1.95
N PHE A 75 2.06 11.15 -2.86
CA PHE A 75 2.80 11.53 -4.06
C PHE A 75 1.84 11.97 -5.17
N PHE A 76 2.12 13.10 -5.78
CA PHE A 76 1.35 13.67 -6.88
C PHE A 76 2.23 13.84 -8.11
N ASP A 77 1.76 13.32 -9.24
CA ASP A 77 2.35 13.55 -10.54
C ASP A 77 1.95 14.91 -11.10
N VAL A 78 2.93 15.58 -11.69
CA VAL A 78 2.78 16.88 -12.32
C VAL A 78 2.43 16.67 -13.79
N TYR A 79 1.22 17.06 -14.16
CA TYR A 79 0.73 17.03 -15.53
C TYR A 79 0.78 18.42 -16.15
N LEU A 80 1.39 18.52 -17.33
CA LEU A 80 1.34 19.72 -18.14
C LEU A 80 -0.03 19.82 -18.84
N VAL A 81 -0.75 20.91 -18.62
CA VAL A 81 -2.12 21.12 -19.13
C VAL A 81 -2.15 22.12 -20.28
N GLY A 82 -1.21 23.07 -20.30
CA GLY A 82 -1.13 24.06 -21.38
C GLY A 82 0.19 24.80 -21.36
N ILE A 83 0.62 25.24 -22.54
CA ILE A 83 1.85 26.03 -22.76
C ILE A 83 1.45 27.29 -23.53
N ALA A 84 2.07 28.42 -23.21
CA ALA A 84 1.90 29.67 -23.94
C ALA A 84 2.73 29.68 -25.25
N GLN A 85 2.57 28.66 -26.09
CA GLN A 85 3.16 28.60 -27.43
C GLN A 85 2.32 27.72 -28.37
N ASP A 86 2.41 27.98 -29.68
CA ASP A 86 1.56 27.33 -30.69
C ASP A 86 2.05 25.92 -31.11
N SER A 87 3.31 25.57 -30.84
CA SER A 87 3.89 24.27 -31.18
C SER A 87 4.07 23.36 -29.96
N PRO A 88 3.92 22.04 -30.07
CA PRO A 88 4.28 21.14 -28.97
C PRO A 88 5.80 21.18 -28.70
N LEU A 89 6.19 21.30 -27.44
CA LEU A 89 7.59 21.18 -27.02
C LEU A 89 8.00 19.69 -27.01
N PRO A 90 9.13 19.34 -27.63
CA PRO A 90 9.76 18.04 -27.40
C PRO A 90 10.11 17.86 -25.91
N GLU A 91 9.80 16.71 -25.32
CA GLU A 91 10.06 16.46 -23.89
C GLU A 91 11.55 16.62 -23.52
N ASN A 92 12.44 16.26 -24.43
CA ASN A 92 13.89 16.35 -24.26
C ASN A 92 14.45 17.78 -24.24
N MET A 93 13.63 18.81 -24.50
CA MET A 93 14.04 20.22 -24.41
C MET A 93 13.78 20.84 -23.04
N VAL A 94 13.01 20.18 -22.17
CA VAL A 94 12.68 20.70 -20.84
C VAL A 94 13.77 20.29 -19.85
N THR A 95 14.49 21.27 -19.31
CA THR A 95 15.55 21.04 -18.31
C THR A 95 15.05 21.18 -16.88
N LYS A 96 14.05 22.04 -16.66
CA LYS A 96 13.47 22.29 -15.33
C LYS A 96 12.01 22.70 -15.44
N ILE A 97 11.23 22.31 -14.43
CA ILE A 97 9.85 22.74 -14.25
C ILE A 97 9.80 23.59 -12.98
N ASN A 98 9.25 24.80 -13.07
CA ASN A 98 9.03 25.69 -11.94
C ASN A 98 7.53 25.98 -11.82
N ILE A 99 6.94 25.72 -10.65
CA ILE A 99 5.50 25.83 -10.42
C ILE A 99 5.26 26.68 -9.18
N ALA A 100 4.36 27.67 -9.30
CA ALA A 100 3.83 28.38 -8.15
C ALA A 100 2.65 27.58 -7.58
N TYR A 101 2.91 26.79 -6.52
CA TYR A 101 1.90 25.94 -5.88
C TYR A 101 0.91 26.71 -4.98
N LYS A 102 1.08 28.03 -4.85
CA LYS A 102 0.20 28.95 -4.12
C LYS A 102 -0.06 28.47 -2.69
N GLU A 103 -1.32 28.30 -2.31
CA GLU A 103 -1.73 27.85 -0.99
C GLU A 103 -1.10 26.50 -0.53
N TYR A 104 -0.59 25.69 -1.47
CA TYR A 104 0.06 24.41 -1.20
C TYR A 104 1.59 24.50 -1.07
N GLU A 105 2.23 25.65 -1.34
CA GLU A 105 3.71 25.79 -1.30
C GLU A 105 4.34 25.26 -0.02
N LYS A 106 3.71 25.50 1.13
CA LYS A 106 4.19 25.04 2.45
C LYS A 106 4.14 23.52 2.67
N TYR A 107 3.42 22.78 1.82
CA TYR A 107 3.25 21.33 1.93
C TYR A 107 4.07 20.57 0.88
N ILE A 108 4.65 21.27 -0.10
CA ILE A 108 5.34 20.63 -1.22
C ILE A 108 6.77 20.28 -0.80
N CYS A 109 7.08 18.99 -0.81
CA CYS A 109 8.43 18.47 -0.66
C CYS A 109 8.88 17.91 -2.01
N LEU A 110 9.93 18.51 -2.57
CA LEU A 110 10.55 18.05 -3.81
C LEU A 110 11.55 16.94 -3.51
N ASP A 111 11.90 16.18 -4.56
CA ASP A 111 12.97 15.18 -4.57
C ASP A 111 12.85 14.10 -3.48
N GLN A 112 11.62 13.80 -3.05
CA GLN A 112 11.34 12.71 -2.12
C GLN A 112 11.30 11.37 -2.86
N ILE A 113 11.95 10.36 -2.28
CA ILE A 113 11.98 9.01 -2.82
C ILE A 113 11.30 8.09 -1.79
N PRO A 114 10.20 7.41 -2.15
CA PRO A 114 9.58 6.46 -1.25
C PRO A 114 10.48 5.23 -1.09
N VAL A 115 10.57 4.75 0.14
CA VAL A 115 11.26 3.52 0.50
C VAL A 115 10.27 2.54 1.13
N TRP A 116 10.51 1.25 0.93
CA TRP A 116 9.72 0.15 1.47
C TRP A 116 10.62 -1.08 1.63
N ASN A 117 10.19 -2.04 2.45
CA ASN A 117 10.98 -3.22 2.80
C ASN A 117 10.77 -4.40 1.84
N ILE A 118 10.59 -4.13 0.55
CA ILE A 118 10.29 -5.13 -0.47
C ILE A 118 11.40 -5.17 -1.51
N GLU A 119 11.91 -6.36 -1.79
CA GLU A 119 12.93 -6.61 -2.80
C GLU A 119 12.46 -7.68 -3.77
N LYS A 120 12.69 -7.47 -5.08
CA LYS A 120 12.51 -8.49 -6.10
C LYS A 120 13.84 -9.16 -6.36
N MET A 121 13.86 -10.49 -6.35
CA MET A 121 15.05 -11.28 -6.55
C MET A 121 14.75 -12.49 -7.44
N LEU A 122 15.78 -12.99 -8.11
CA LEU A 122 15.74 -14.23 -8.84
C LEU A 122 16.36 -15.32 -7.96
N VAL A 123 15.67 -16.44 -7.79
CA VAL A 123 16.20 -17.60 -7.07
C VAL A 123 16.30 -18.80 -8.00
N GLU A 124 17.33 -19.60 -7.78
CA GLU A 124 17.59 -20.85 -8.50
C GLU A 124 17.46 -22.00 -7.52
N SER A 125 16.92 -23.13 -7.97
CA SER A 125 16.79 -24.31 -7.12
C SER A 125 18.18 -24.84 -6.76
N ASP A 126 18.42 -25.12 -5.48
CA ASP A 126 19.73 -25.63 -5.03
C ASP A 126 19.99 -27.06 -5.52
N ASP A 127 18.91 -27.83 -5.74
CA ASP A 127 18.94 -29.23 -6.13
C ASP A 127 17.98 -29.52 -7.30
N PHE A 128 18.16 -30.69 -7.91
CA PHE A 128 17.23 -31.19 -8.92
C PHE A 128 15.81 -31.37 -8.34
N PRO A 129 14.77 -31.03 -9.12
CA PRO A 129 13.39 -31.24 -8.71
C PRO A 129 13.10 -32.70 -8.37
N VAL A 130 12.37 -32.93 -7.29
CA VAL A 130 11.92 -34.27 -6.89
C VAL A 130 10.44 -34.47 -7.26
N PRO A 131 10.01 -35.66 -7.72
CA PRO A 131 8.61 -35.91 -8.00
C PRO A 131 7.74 -35.66 -6.75
N ALA A 132 6.70 -34.85 -6.90
CA ALA A 132 5.71 -34.61 -5.85
C ALA A 132 4.86 -35.87 -5.60
N GLY A 133 4.11 -35.87 -4.49
CA GLY A 133 3.30 -37.02 -4.08
C GLY A 133 2.25 -37.46 -5.11
N ASP A 134 1.81 -36.56 -5.98
CA ASP A 134 0.87 -36.84 -7.09
C ASP A 134 1.53 -37.51 -8.31
N LYS A 135 2.87 -37.57 -8.37
CA LYS A 135 3.68 -38.09 -9.47
C LYS A 135 3.46 -37.39 -10.83
N VAL A 136 2.84 -36.21 -10.82
CA VAL A 136 2.63 -35.37 -12.01
C VAL A 136 3.48 -34.11 -11.91
N ASN A 137 3.58 -33.56 -10.70
CA ASN A 137 4.33 -32.35 -10.43
C ASN A 137 5.68 -32.66 -9.78
N PHE A 138 6.50 -31.62 -9.66
CA PHE A 138 7.82 -31.66 -9.09
C PHE A 138 7.94 -30.63 -7.97
N GLU A 139 8.60 -31.01 -6.88
CA GLU A 139 8.96 -30.13 -5.79
C GLU A 139 10.37 -29.60 -6.00
N TYR A 140 10.51 -28.29 -5.90
CA TYR A 140 11.78 -27.57 -5.92
C TYR A 140 11.99 -26.94 -4.55
N ARG A 141 13.24 -26.98 -4.07
CA ARG A 141 13.62 -26.46 -2.77
C ARG A 141 14.64 -25.34 -2.93
N PHE A 142 14.42 -24.23 -2.24
CA PHE A 142 15.28 -23.05 -2.24
C PHE A 142 15.71 -22.79 -0.80
N ASP A 143 17.00 -22.84 -0.56
CA ASP A 143 17.62 -22.63 0.74
C ASP A 143 17.58 -21.15 1.12
N LEU A 144 16.77 -20.84 2.12
CA LEU A 144 16.58 -19.49 2.64
C LEU A 144 17.74 -19.04 3.54
N SER A 145 18.63 -19.94 3.98
CA SER A 145 19.76 -19.59 4.84
C SER A 145 20.71 -18.58 4.19
N LYS A 146 20.79 -18.59 2.85
CA LYS A 146 21.60 -17.64 2.05
C LYS A 146 20.97 -16.25 1.93
N VAL A 147 19.65 -16.16 2.12
CA VAL A 147 18.85 -14.96 1.79
C VAL A 147 18.04 -14.42 2.97
N GLY A 148 18.15 -15.02 4.16
CA GLY A 148 17.63 -14.52 5.43
C GLY A 148 16.30 -15.14 5.88
N MET A 149 16.35 -16.19 6.69
CA MET A 149 15.17 -16.95 7.14
C MET A 149 14.14 -16.13 7.94
N GLU A 150 14.52 -14.98 8.47
CA GLU A 150 13.60 -14.09 9.17
C GLU A 150 12.65 -13.34 8.23
N HIS A 151 12.90 -13.33 6.92
CA HIS A 151 12.13 -12.59 5.94
C HIS A 151 10.89 -13.36 5.44
N GLY A 152 9.92 -12.62 4.91
CA GLY A 152 8.79 -13.21 4.19
C GLY A 152 9.12 -13.39 2.71
N TYR A 153 8.56 -14.43 2.08
CA TYR A 153 8.81 -14.74 0.68
C TYR A 153 7.50 -15.00 -0.06
N LEU A 154 7.35 -14.38 -1.22
CA LEU A 154 6.22 -14.54 -2.13
C LEU A 154 6.76 -14.91 -3.51
N VAL A 155 6.34 -16.04 -4.05
CA VAL A 155 6.70 -16.42 -5.42
C VAL A 155 5.76 -15.75 -6.41
N ASP A 156 6.33 -15.25 -7.51
CA ASP A 156 5.55 -14.69 -8.62
C ASP A 156 5.09 -15.81 -9.57
N TYR A 157 3.77 -16.02 -9.62
CA TYR A 157 3.14 -17.05 -10.43
C TYR A 157 2.95 -16.63 -11.90
N ASP A 158 3.02 -15.34 -12.23
CA ASP A 158 2.73 -14.84 -13.59
C ASP A 158 3.78 -15.33 -14.62
N SER A 159 4.93 -15.82 -14.18
CA SER A 159 5.98 -16.39 -15.03
C SER A 159 6.16 -17.90 -14.92
N SER A 160 5.29 -18.64 -14.23
CA SER A 160 5.60 -20.01 -13.84
C SER A 160 4.39 -20.95 -13.76
N SER A 161 4.58 -22.23 -14.12
CA SER A 161 3.58 -23.30 -13.94
C SER A 161 3.55 -23.82 -12.49
N ILE A 162 3.72 -22.90 -11.53
CA ILE A 162 3.74 -23.21 -10.10
C ILE A 162 2.30 -23.46 -9.64
N VAL A 163 2.12 -24.57 -8.97
CA VAL A 163 0.84 -25.04 -8.42
C VAL A 163 0.64 -24.49 -7.02
N THR A 164 1.68 -24.53 -6.18
CA THR A 164 1.61 -24.04 -4.79
C THR A 164 3.01 -23.80 -4.24
N THR A 165 3.09 -22.94 -3.22
CA THR A 165 4.30 -22.67 -2.42
C THR A 165 4.04 -22.97 -0.95
N ARG A 166 5.10 -23.33 -0.21
CA ARG A 166 5.08 -23.49 1.25
C ARG A 166 6.47 -23.29 1.82
N GLN A 167 6.56 -22.89 3.08
CA GLN A 167 7.83 -22.83 3.80
C GLN A 167 8.00 -24.09 4.66
N GLU A 168 9.13 -24.77 4.54
CA GLU A 168 9.51 -25.95 5.32
C GLU A 168 10.87 -25.74 5.97
N GLY A 169 10.86 -25.34 7.25
CA GLY A 169 12.09 -25.01 7.98
C GLY A 169 12.86 -23.91 7.24
N ASP A 170 14.07 -24.26 6.80
CA ASP A 170 15.01 -23.35 6.16
C ASP A 170 14.78 -23.25 4.63
N PHE A 171 13.75 -23.92 4.10
CA PHE A 171 13.49 -23.97 2.66
C PHE A 171 12.16 -23.32 2.30
N LEU A 172 12.18 -22.56 1.20
CA LEU A 172 10.98 -22.32 0.42
C LEU A 172 10.82 -23.50 -0.53
N VAL A 173 9.66 -24.15 -0.48
CA VAL A 173 9.31 -25.26 -1.36
C VAL A 173 8.21 -24.80 -2.30
N ALA A 174 8.39 -24.98 -3.60
CA ALA A 174 7.27 -24.86 -4.52
C ALA A 174 7.12 -26.07 -5.41
N VAL A 175 5.86 -26.31 -5.76
CA VAL A 175 5.42 -27.41 -6.59
C VAL A 175 5.12 -26.85 -7.96
N SER A 176 5.68 -27.44 -9.01
CA SER A 176 5.48 -27.00 -10.40
C SER A 176 5.36 -28.20 -11.33
N SER A 177 4.65 -28.04 -12.43
CA SER A 177 4.57 -29.06 -13.48
C SER A 177 5.79 -29.08 -14.42
N GLN A 178 6.80 -28.23 -14.21
CA GLN A 178 8.05 -28.28 -14.97
C GLN A 178 8.96 -29.40 -14.48
N GLU A 179 9.70 -30.01 -15.41
CA GLU A 179 10.67 -31.07 -15.13
C GLU A 179 12.12 -30.58 -15.02
N LYS A 180 12.39 -29.31 -15.38
CA LYS A 180 13.76 -28.76 -15.50
C LYS A 180 14.04 -27.71 -14.44
N GLU A 181 15.31 -27.37 -14.24
CA GLU A 181 15.71 -26.20 -13.46
C GLU A 181 15.01 -24.95 -13.99
N VAL A 182 14.37 -24.20 -13.08
CA VAL A 182 13.66 -22.97 -13.40
C VAL A 182 14.15 -21.90 -12.45
N GLN A 183 14.49 -20.74 -12.99
CA GLN A 183 14.74 -19.55 -12.20
C GLN A 183 13.41 -18.89 -11.85
N TRP A 184 13.19 -18.55 -10.58
CA TRP A 184 11.92 -17.99 -10.11
C TRP A 184 12.06 -16.57 -9.62
N ASN A 185 11.12 -15.73 -10.04
CA ASN A 185 10.95 -14.40 -9.50
C ASN A 185 10.31 -14.53 -8.10
N VAL A 186 11.05 -14.10 -7.10
CA VAL A 186 10.61 -14.09 -5.70
C VAL A 186 10.62 -12.65 -5.19
N THR A 187 9.53 -12.28 -4.55
CA THR A 187 9.41 -11.03 -3.81
C THR A 187 9.71 -11.32 -2.34
N ARG A 188 10.81 -10.75 -1.84
CA ARG A 188 11.24 -10.83 -0.44
C ARG A 188 10.72 -9.64 0.34
N ILE A 189 9.97 -9.90 1.41
CA ILE A 189 9.53 -8.92 2.40
C ILE A 189 10.53 -8.93 3.55
N ILE A 190 11.39 -7.91 3.57
CA ILE A 190 12.50 -7.81 4.50
C ILE A 190 11.97 -7.46 5.90
N GLN A 191 12.08 -8.41 6.83
CA GLN A 191 11.92 -8.13 8.26
C GLN A 191 13.15 -7.36 8.76
N ARG A 192 12.93 -6.10 9.14
CA ARG A 192 14.00 -5.24 9.64
C ARG A 192 14.34 -5.63 11.08
N LYS A 193 15.64 -5.69 11.39
CA LYS A 193 16.15 -5.64 12.76
C LYS A 193 16.42 -4.17 13.04
N ASP A 194 15.85 -3.61 14.10
CA ASP A 194 15.98 -2.19 14.44
C ASP A 194 17.46 -1.83 14.69
N THR A 195 18.16 -1.41 13.63
CA THR A 195 19.52 -0.91 13.71
C THR A 195 19.48 0.60 13.89
N ILE A 196 20.18 1.07 14.93
CA ILE A 196 20.23 2.46 15.42
C ILE A 196 20.75 3.46 14.35
N THR A 197 21.29 2.97 13.23
CA THR A 197 22.06 3.77 12.26
C THR A 197 21.24 4.42 11.14
N ASP A 198 20.00 3.97 10.87
CA ASP A 198 19.27 4.50 9.72
C ASP A 198 18.47 5.75 10.12
N HIS A 199 18.88 6.89 9.58
CA HIS A 199 18.25 8.19 9.82
C HIS A 199 17.41 8.57 8.60
N TYR A 200 16.10 8.34 8.68
CA TYR A 200 15.14 8.80 7.67
C TYR A 200 14.56 10.16 8.06
N HIS A 201 14.25 10.98 7.06
CA HIS A 201 13.59 12.28 7.29
C HIS A 201 12.19 12.10 7.89
N TYR A 202 11.46 11.10 7.40
CA TYR A 202 10.17 10.66 7.91
C TYR A 202 10.31 9.36 8.69
N GLU A 203 9.47 9.16 9.70
CA GLU A 203 9.37 7.87 10.38
C GLU A 203 8.94 6.77 9.41
N LEU A 204 9.32 5.52 9.67
CA LEU A 204 8.81 4.41 8.90
C LEU A 204 7.42 4.00 9.40
N LEU A 205 6.48 3.86 8.48
CA LEU A 205 5.19 3.28 8.77
C LEU A 205 5.30 1.77 8.80
N SER A 206 4.58 1.15 9.73
CA SER A 206 4.66 -0.28 9.97
C SER A 206 3.28 -0.92 9.99
N ASN A 207 3.22 -2.16 9.52
CA ASN A 207 2.10 -3.08 9.63
C ASN A 207 2.16 -3.94 10.89
N LYS A 208 3.16 -3.73 11.76
CA LYS A 208 3.39 -4.54 12.94
C LYS A 208 2.17 -4.55 13.85
N GLN A 209 1.80 -5.76 14.26
CA GLN A 209 0.77 -6.02 15.24
C GLN A 209 1.40 -6.54 16.53
N THR A 210 0.77 -6.23 17.65
CA THR A 210 1.09 -6.81 18.95
C THR A 210 0.79 -8.31 18.92
N ASP A 211 1.80 -9.12 19.25
CA ASP A 211 1.64 -10.56 19.35
C ASP A 211 0.83 -10.90 20.62
N SER A 212 -0.42 -11.31 20.42
CA SER A 212 -1.34 -11.67 21.49
C SER A 212 -1.89 -13.07 21.27
N PHE A 213 -2.15 -13.79 22.38
CA PHE A 213 -2.75 -15.12 22.32
C PHE A 213 -4.07 -15.12 21.52
N ALA A 214 -4.94 -14.14 21.78
CA ALA A 214 -6.19 -13.98 21.04
C ALA A 214 -5.95 -13.72 19.54
N GLY A 215 -4.94 -12.92 19.18
CA GLY A 215 -4.55 -12.69 17.79
C GLY A 215 -4.07 -13.98 17.09
N ARG A 216 -3.20 -14.75 17.74
CA ARG A 216 -2.72 -16.04 17.20
C ARG A 216 -3.85 -17.04 17.00
N MET A 217 -4.79 -17.12 17.96
CA MET A 217 -5.95 -18.00 17.83
C MET A 217 -6.90 -17.55 16.71
N ALA A 218 -7.17 -16.24 16.58
CA ALA A 218 -8.00 -15.72 15.49
C ALA A 218 -7.40 -16.05 14.11
N LEU A 219 -6.07 -15.91 13.96
CA LEU A 219 -5.36 -16.29 12.73
C LEU A 219 -5.40 -17.80 12.48
N HIS A 220 -5.18 -18.62 13.52
CA HIS A 220 -5.13 -20.08 13.40
C HIS A 220 -6.48 -20.71 13.03
N TYR A 221 -7.57 -20.24 13.63
CA TYR A 221 -8.91 -20.79 13.39
C TYR A 221 -9.66 -20.11 12.23
N GLY A 222 -9.15 -19.01 11.69
CA GLY A 222 -9.76 -18.27 10.57
C GLY A 222 -11.20 -17.79 10.82
N THR A 223 -11.66 -17.81 12.08
CA THR A 223 -13.06 -17.49 12.42
C THR A 223 -13.20 -16.00 12.61
N VAL A 224 -14.00 -15.37 11.74
CA VAL A 224 -14.30 -13.94 11.83
C VAL A 224 -15.34 -13.72 12.92
N ILE A 225 -14.91 -13.28 14.11
CA ILE A 225 -15.80 -12.92 15.21
C ILE A 225 -16.29 -11.48 15.03
N ARG A 226 -17.52 -11.28 14.56
CA ARG A 226 -18.05 -9.94 14.23
C ARG A 226 -18.67 -9.23 15.45
N THR A 227 -17.87 -8.92 16.46
CA THR A 227 -18.31 -8.20 17.66
C THR A 227 -17.59 -6.86 17.83
N LYS A 228 -18.19 -5.92 18.58
CA LYS A 228 -17.52 -4.66 18.96
C LYS A 228 -16.20 -4.92 19.69
N LEU A 229 -16.14 -5.95 20.54
CA LEU A 229 -14.91 -6.31 21.25
C LEU A 229 -13.82 -6.77 20.30
N GLU A 230 -14.17 -7.58 19.30
CA GLU A 230 -13.21 -8.02 18.28
C GLU A 230 -12.73 -6.86 17.41
N LEU A 231 -13.63 -5.96 17.01
CA LEU A 231 -13.27 -4.73 16.30
C LEU A 231 -12.24 -3.93 17.10
N MET A 232 -12.47 -3.71 18.41
CA MET A 232 -11.51 -3.02 19.28
C MET A 232 -10.19 -3.78 19.39
N ARG A 233 -10.23 -5.11 19.50
CA ARG A 233 -9.03 -5.96 19.54
C ARG A 233 -8.18 -5.78 18.28
N ILE A 234 -8.82 -5.75 17.11
CA ILE A 234 -8.14 -5.59 15.81
C ILE A 234 -7.58 -4.18 15.67
N LEU A 235 -8.36 -3.15 15.97
CA LEU A 235 -7.90 -1.76 15.89
C LEU A 235 -6.70 -1.50 16.81
N ASN A 236 -6.73 -2.06 18.03
CA ASN A 236 -5.66 -1.92 19.02
C ASN A 236 -4.49 -2.88 18.79
N SER A 237 -4.58 -3.84 17.87
CA SER A 237 -3.45 -4.75 17.61
C SER A 237 -2.35 -4.05 16.85
N PHE A 238 -2.67 -3.12 15.95
CA PHE A 238 -1.69 -2.40 15.15
C PHE A 238 -0.95 -1.32 15.95
N GLU A 239 0.39 -1.37 15.95
CA GLU A 239 1.20 -0.34 16.59
C GLU A 239 0.99 1.05 15.97
N ALA A 240 0.71 1.09 14.66
CA ALA A 240 0.37 2.32 13.95
C ALA A 240 -0.85 3.04 14.56
N GLY A 241 -1.78 2.30 15.16
CA GLY A 241 -2.98 2.85 15.80
C GLY A 241 -2.72 3.58 17.12
N ALA A 242 -1.49 3.58 17.64
CA ALA A 242 -1.18 4.19 18.95
C ALA A 242 -1.47 5.70 19.04
N CYS A 243 -1.59 6.41 17.92
CA CYS A 243 -1.98 7.83 17.88
C CYS A 243 -3.50 8.07 17.80
N LEU A 244 -4.32 7.01 17.76
CA LEU A 244 -5.77 7.07 17.63
C LEU A 244 -6.45 6.24 18.73
N GLU A 245 -7.44 6.82 19.38
CA GLU A 245 -8.32 6.11 20.31
C GLU A 245 -9.66 5.83 19.64
N PHE A 246 -10.02 4.55 19.49
CA PHE A 246 -11.36 4.18 19.02
C PHE A 246 -12.42 4.55 20.08
N ASN A 247 -13.34 5.43 19.72
CA ASN A 247 -14.37 5.94 20.61
C ASN A 247 -15.68 5.13 20.52
N SER A 248 -16.24 5.03 19.31
CA SER A 248 -17.56 4.40 19.11
C SER A 248 -17.82 4.01 17.66
N LEU A 249 -18.85 3.18 17.48
CA LEU A 249 -19.33 2.66 16.21
C LEU A 249 -20.79 3.07 16.02
N HIS A 250 -21.17 3.50 14.82
CA HIS A 250 -22.57 3.70 14.45
C HIS A 250 -22.85 3.14 13.04
N ILE A 251 -24.00 2.48 12.86
CA ILE A 251 -24.42 1.97 11.55
C ILE A 251 -25.53 2.89 11.02
N ALA A 252 -25.20 3.63 9.96
CA ALA A 252 -26.14 4.47 9.23
C ALA A 252 -26.78 3.67 8.09
N LYS A 253 -28.09 3.87 7.87
CA LYS A 253 -28.81 3.27 6.74
C LYS A 253 -28.52 3.96 5.41
N THR A 254 -28.09 5.22 5.46
CA THR A 254 -27.76 6.03 4.29
C THR A 254 -26.25 6.14 4.16
N PRO A 255 -25.73 6.33 2.93
CA PRO A 255 -24.32 6.65 2.70
C PRO A 255 -23.91 7.89 3.49
N VAL A 256 -22.82 7.77 4.26
CA VAL A 256 -22.19 8.91 4.95
C VAL A 256 -20.77 9.09 4.41
N LEU A 257 -20.41 10.33 4.09
CA LEU A 257 -19.05 10.67 3.69
C LEU A 257 -18.16 10.68 4.94
N GLY A 258 -17.10 9.86 4.92
CA GLY A 258 -16.08 9.85 5.96
C GLY A 258 -14.93 10.82 5.73
N GLU A 259 -14.00 10.80 6.66
CA GLU A 259 -12.70 11.45 6.59
C GLU A 259 -11.56 10.46 6.27
N THR A 260 -11.91 9.27 5.76
CA THR A 260 -10.98 8.21 5.35
C THR A 260 -11.13 7.87 3.87
N TYR A 261 -10.11 7.23 3.34
CA TYR A 261 -10.10 6.61 2.02
C TYR A 261 -9.85 5.10 2.10
N ASP A 262 -10.15 4.38 1.02
CA ASP A 262 -9.86 2.95 0.90
C ASP A 262 -8.40 2.75 0.47
N MET A 263 -7.62 2.02 1.27
CA MET A 263 -6.25 1.62 0.94
C MET A 263 -6.19 0.35 0.09
N ASN A 264 -7.32 -0.33 -0.10
CA ASN A 264 -7.45 -1.53 -0.91
C ASN A 264 -8.48 -1.36 -2.06
N PRO A 265 -8.43 -0.27 -2.85
CA PRO A 265 -9.44 -0.01 -3.88
C PRO A 265 -9.47 -1.06 -5.00
N PHE A 266 -8.42 -1.88 -5.10
CA PHE A 266 -8.27 -2.99 -6.05
C PHE A 266 -8.95 -4.29 -5.59
N ILE A 267 -9.39 -4.38 -4.34
CA ILE A 267 -10.14 -5.55 -3.84
C ILE A 267 -11.60 -5.36 -4.20
N MET A 268 -12.03 -6.03 -5.26
CA MET A 268 -13.45 -6.14 -5.61
C MET A 268 -14.08 -7.23 -4.73
N ASP A 269 -14.96 -6.85 -3.81
CA ASP A 269 -15.80 -7.83 -3.13
C ASP A 269 -17.10 -7.98 -3.91
N GLU A 270 -17.44 -9.21 -4.33
CA GLU A 270 -18.72 -9.51 -4.99
C GLU A 270 -19.94 -9.19 -4.09
N ILE A 271 -19.72 -9.00 -2.78
CA ILE A 271 -20.71 -8.62 -1.76
C ILE A 271 -20.96 -7.09 -1.75
N ARG A 272 -20.11 -6.29 -2.41
CA ARG A 272 -20.22 -4.83 -2.54
C ARG A 272 -21.09 -4.41 -3.73
N GLU A 273 -22.34 -4.89 -3.80
CA GLU A 273 -23.31 -4.25 -4.68
C GLU A 273 -23.55 -2.81 -4.17
N ASP A 274 -23.01 -1.83 -4.90
CA ASP A 274 -22.84 -0.40 -4.55
C ASP A 274 -24.13 0.38 -4.19
N GLY A 275 -25.30 -0.27 -4.18
CA GLY A 275 -26.61 0.37 -4.04
C GLY A 275 -27.24 0.37 -2.64
N ASP A 276 -27.00 -0.65 -1.81
CA ASP A 276 -27.84 -0.91 -0.62
C ASP A 276 -27.07 -1.17 0.69
N GLN A 277 -25.75 -0.96 0.69
CA GLN A 277 -24.92 -1.19 1.87
C GLN A 277 -25.09 -0.10 2.93
N LYS A 278 -25.30 -0.54 4.18
CA LYS A 278 -25.26 0.35 5.34
C LYS A 278 -23.85 0.88 5.56
N THR A 279 -23.73 2.13 6.00
CA THR A 279 -22.44 2.72 6.32
C THR A 279 -22.07 2.48 7.78
N MET A 280 -20.93 1.83 8.01
CA MET A 280 -20.33 1.64 9.33
C MET A 280 -19.39 2.81 9.64
N ILE A 281 -19.82 3.69 10.54
CA ILE A 281 -19.06 4.89 10.95
C ILE A 281 -18.26 4.57 12.20
N LEU A 282 -16.94 4.62 12.07
CA LEU A 282 -15.95 4.42 13.11
C LEU A 282 -15.47 5.79 13.60
N ARG A 283 -15.72 6.11 14.88
CA ARG A 283 -15.33 7.39 15.49
C ARG A 283 -14.03 7.23 16.25
N PHE A 284 -13.08 8.10 15.99
CA PHE A 284 -11.77 8.09 16.63
C PHE A 284 -11.46 9.43 17.27
N LYS A 285 -10.72 9.41 18.38
CA LYS A 285 -10.09 10.60 18.94
C LYS A 285 -8.61 10.59 18.58
N SER A 286 -8.09 11.74 18.15
CA SER A 286 -6.65 11.92 17.95
C SER A 286 -5.95 12.12 19.29
N LEU A 287 -4.81 11.45 19.47
CA LEU A 287 -3.95 11.61 20.65
C LEU A 287 -2.81 12.62 20.41
N GLY A 288 -2.84 13.36 19.29
CA GLY A 288 -1.95 14.51 19.04
C GLY A 288 -0.52 14.17 18.64
N GLN A 289 -0.26 12.93 18.21
CA GLN A 289 1.02 12.52 17.62
C GLN A 289 0.81 12.28 16.12
N LYS A 290 1.54 13.01 15.26
CA LYS A 290 1.54 12.92 13.76
C LYS A 290 0.47 13.74 13.02
N ASP A 291 0.46 15.06 13.22
CA ASP A 291 -0.61 15.97 12.74
C ASP A 291 -1.09 15.73 11.29
N PHE A 292 -0.21 15.52 10.32
CA PHE A 292 -0.62 15.37 8.91
C PHE A 292 -0.94 13.93 8.47
N LEU A 293 -0.62 12.92 9.29
CA LEU A 293 -0.85 11.48 8.99
C LEU A 293 -1.96 10.85 9.84
N ILE A 294 -2.59 11.61 10.75
CA ILE A 294 -3.67 11.09 11.60
C ILE A 294 -4.78 10.44 10.76
N ARG A 295 -5.27 11.14 9.72
CA ARG A 295 -6.34 10.61 8.86
C ARG A 295 -5.88 9.47 7.95
N ASP A 296 -4.61 9.43 7.58
CA ASP A 296 -4.05 8.32 6.82
C ASP A 296 -3.92 7.07 7.69
N THR A 297 -3.47 7.23 8.94
CA THR A 297 -3.45 6.15 9.93
C THR A 297 -4.87 5.64 10.21
N MET A 298 -5.84 6.55 10.33
CA MET A 298 -7.25 6.18 10.44
C MET A 298 -7.73 5.43 9.19
N SER A 299 -7.34 5.87 7.99
CA SER A 299 -7.68 5.21 6.73
C SER A 299 -7.10 3.79 6.64
N PHE A 300 -5.88 3.58 7.11
CA PHE A 300 -5.27 2.27 7.25
C PHE A 300 -6.10 1.34 8.14
N LEU A 301 -6.43 1.79 9.36
CA LEU A 301 -7.23 1.00 10.29
C LEU A 301 -8.64 0.71 9.73
N VAL A 302 -9.30 1.72 9.16
CA VAL A 302 -10.64 1.58 8.58
C VAL A 302 -10.64 0.66 7.37
N SER A 303 -9.60 0.69 6.53
CA SER A 303 -9.45 -0.23 5.39
C SER A 303 -9.28 -1.68 5.85
N GLN A 304 -8.58 -1.90 6.97
CA GLN A 304 -8.50 -3.23 7.57
C GLN A 304 -9.86 -3.70 8.11
N VAL A 305 -10.65 -2.80 8.68
CA VAL A 305 -12.04 -3.13 9.09
C VAL A 305 -12.91 -3.41 7.87
N GLN A 306 -12.80 -2.61 6.81
CA GLN A 306 -13.53 -2.80 5.56
C GLN A 306 -13.29 -4.20 4.96
N TYR A 307 -12.06 -4.68 5.02
CA TYR A 307 -11.70 -6.02 4.54
C TYR A 307 -12.37 -7.14 5.36
N ILE A 308 -12.61 -6.93 6.65
CA ILE A 308 -13.20 -7.93 7.56
C ILE A 308 -14.74 -7.89 7.54
N TYR A 309 -15.30 -6.72 7.24
CA TYR A 309 -16.73 -6.42 7.24
C TYR A 309 -17.20 -5.95 5.85
N PRO A 310 -17.10 -6.81 4.82
CA PRO A 310 -17.41 -6.45 3.43
C PRO A 310 -18.89 -6.08 3.21
N GLU A 311 -19.78 -6.47 4.13
CA GLU A 311 -21.21 -6.13 4.06
C GLU A 311 -21.54 -4.66 4.40
N TYR A 312 -20.57 -3.91 4.90
CA TYR A 312 -20.71 -2.50 5.22
C TYR A 312 -19.76 -1.64 4.40
N ARG A 313 -20.19 -0.41 4.11
CA ARG A 313 -19.26 0.66 3.73
C ARG A 313 -18.65 1.25 5.00
N CYS A 314 -17.39 0.97 5.26
CA CYS A 314 -16.69 1.45 6.46
C CYS A 314 -16.09 2.84 6.23
N VAL A 315 -16.32 3.75 7.18
CA VAL A 315 -15.77 5.11 7.13
C VAL A 315 -15.28 5.55 8.51
N GLY A 316 -14.16 6.25 8.57
CA GLY A 316 -13.64 6.86 9.80
C GLY A 316 -13.96 8.34 9.90
N VAL A 317 -14.17 8.84 11.11
CA VAL A 317 -14.29 10.28 11.43
C VAL A 317 -13.57 10.58 12.74
N LEU A 318 -12.96 11.77 12.83
CA LEU A 318 -12.41 12.29 14.08
C LEU A 318 -13.51 12.97 14.91
N VAL A 319 -13.47 12.81 16.24
CA VAL A 319 -14.45 13.39 17.19
C VAL A 319 -13.83 14.12 18.37
#